data_AF-A0A7K9WDU9-F1
#
_entry.id   AF-A0A7K9WDU9-F1
#
_cell.length_a   1.000
_cell.length_b   1.000
_cell.length_c   1.000
_cell.angle_alpha   90.00
_cell.angle_beta   90.00
_cell.angle_gamma   90.00
#
_symmetry.space_group_name_H-M   'P 1'
#
loop_
_entity.id
_entity.type
_entity.pdbx_description
1 polymer ?
#
loop_
_entity_poly.entity_id
_entity_poly.type
_entity_poly.pdbx_seq_one_letter_code
_entity_poly.pdbx_strand_id
1 'polypeptide(L)'
;LRAALRDGSARYRQRDFAAAAAEFSTALQLCSKGFATEDPLKSSPDDISRLASWIESKLVICYLELGQPGLALHHSHRSIIQNPSHFRSHLRQAACFRCLHRYSEAARSAMVAQCLYVLAEGAGLDTSDLIQLYWQAMTQEALSGEVSFSVLYTPFEKEDKTDKIKEANKTFAEKHPDFVQHVFTDPHGIHLLPERAESHPDQQYLLTLGFRNKEIGKTVETSVTRKLPVFPGQKTTFSPSMEEEAETFWQNTGKRIMAAMAFIGSTKIKDERGPCARAIEQFHHASLLSHLQRGEEQALVMTQAMAELATVPYLQRVSQEDDKLLHSLMADAMDILSGRTGERVWTKIQKV
;
A
#
# COMPACT_ATOMS: atom_id res chain seq x y z
N LEU A 1 -16.49 -5.66 -28.39
CA LEU A 1 -15.21 -5.48 -27.67
C LEU A 1 -14.17 -4.75 -28.51
N ARG A 2 -13.72 -5.30 -29.65
CA ARG A 2 -12.70 -4.68 -30.52
C ARG A 2 -13.01 -3.24 -30.95
N ALA A 3 -14.27 -2.95 -31.32
CA ALA A 3 -14.69 -1.59 -31.67
C ALA A 3 -14.45 -0.59 -30.53
N ALA A 4 -15.01 -0.86 -29.34
CA ALA A 4 -14.81 -0.03 -28.15
C ALA A 4 -13.32 0.19 -27.79
N LEU A 5 -12.49 -0.86 -27.88
CA LEU A 5 -11.03 -0.73 -27.63
C LEU A 5 -10.34 0.19 -28.65
N ARG A 6 -10.70 0.06 -29.92
CA ARG A 6 -10.14 0.87 -31.02
C ARG A 6 -10.58 2.32 -30.88
N ASP A 7 -11.87 2.54 -30.66
CA ASP A 7 -12.47 3.87 -30.60
C ASP A 7 -12.01 4.61 -29.33
N GLY A 8 -11.95 3.92 -28.19
CA GLY A 8 -11.34 4.45 -26.96
C GLY A 8 -9.87 4.81 -27.13
N SER A 9 -9.09 4.00 -27.85
CA SER A 9 -7.69 4.32 -28.17
C SER A 9 -7.55 5.52 -29.12
N ALA A 10 -8.47 5.68 -30.07
CA ALA A 10 -8.48 6.82 -30.98
C ALA A 10 -8.78 8.13 -30.24
N ARG A 11 -9.83 8.12 -29.40
CA ARG A 11 -10.21 9.26 -28.54
C ARG A 11 -9.10 9.63 -27.54
N TYR A 12 -8.46 8.61 -26.95
CA TYR A 12 -7.31 8.80 -26.07
C TYR A 12 -6.16 9.55 -26.77
N ARG A 13 -5.83 9.18 -28.03
CA ARG A 13 -4.79 9.89 -28.80
C ARG A 13 -5.18 11.32 -29.14
N GLN A 14 -6.47 11.59 -29.29
CA GLN A 14 -7.03 12.93 -29.50
C GLN A 14 -7.15 13.74 -28.20
N ARG A 15 -6.75 13.18 -27.05
CA ARG A 15 -6.91 13.76 -25.70
C ARG A 15 -8.37 14.02 -25.30
N ASP A 16 -9.32 13.36 -25.94
CA ASP A 16 -10.71 13.31 -25.50
C ASP A 16 -10.85 12.21 -24.43
N PHE A 17 -10.38 12.52 -23.22
CA PHE A 17 -10.28 11.54 -22.13
C PHE A 17 -11.64 11.12 -21.57
N ALA A 18 -12.64 12.00 -21.61
CA ALA A 18 -14.00 11.67 -21.19
C ALA A 18 -14.61 10.61 -22.12
N ALA A 19 -14.54 10.82 -23.43
CA ALA A 19 -15.07 9.86 -24.37
C ALA A 19 -14.21 8.58 -24.43
N ALA A 20 -12.88 8.69 -24.28
CA ALA A 20 -12.02 7.51 -24.15
C ALA A 20 -12.40 6.66 -22.93
N ALA A 21 -12.64 7.28 -21.77
CA ALA A 21 -13.07 6.59 -20.56
C ALA A 21 -14.42 5.88 -20.74
N ALA A 22 -15.37 6.50 -21.45
CA ALA A 22 -16.64 5.87 -21.76
C ALA A 22 -16.45 4.59 -22.60
N GLU A 23 -15.69 4.66 -23.69
CA GLU A 23 -15.41 3.50 -24.55
C GLU A 23 -14.65 2.38 -23.81
N PHE A 24 -13.64 2.75 -23.01
CA PHE A 24 -12.91 1.78 -22.20
C PHE A 24 -13.80 1.14 -21.12
N SER A 25 -14.72 1.89 -20.51
CA SER A 25 -15.68 1.35 -19.55
C SER A 25 -16.64 0.36 -20.23
N THR A 26 -17.10 0.65 -21.44
CA THR A 26 -17.88 -0.30 -22.25
C THR A 26 -17.07 -1.56 -22.58
N ALA A 27 -15.80 -1.41 -22.97
CA ALA A 27 -14.92 -2.55 -23.21
C ALA A 27 -14.73 -3.41 -21.95
N LEU A 28 -14.59 -2.78 -20.78
CA LEU A 28 -14.42 -3.47 -19.50
C LEU A 28 -15.67 -4.28 -19.11
N GLN A 29 -16.87 -3.73 -19.31
CA GLN A 29 -18.14 -4.44 -19.10
C GLN A 29 -18.31 -5.66 -20.02
N LEU A 30 -17.77 -5.60 -21.23
CA LEU A 30 -17.73 -6.76 -22.11
C LEU A 30 -16.70 -7.78 -21.61
N CYS A 31 -15.53 -7.35 -21.16
CA CYS A 31 -14.52 -8.25 -20.58
C CYS A 31 -15.04 -8.99 -19.35
N SER A 32 -15.79 -8.33 -18.47
CA SER A 32 -16.39 -8.98 -17.29
C SER A 32 -17.45 -10.03 -17.63
N LYS A 33 -17.94 -10.07 -18.88
CA LYS A 33 -18.84 -11.12 -19.40
C LYS A 33 -18.08 -12.28 -20.06
N GLY A 34 -16.75 -12.32 -19.93
CA GLY A 34 -15.91 -13.40 -20.45
C GLY A 34 -15.31 -13.15 -21.84
N PHE A 35 -15.47 -11.95 -22.41
CA PHE A 35 -14.90 -11.64 -23.73
C PHE A 35 -13.45 -11.16 -23.60
N ALA A 36 -12.47 -11.94 -24.07
CA ALA A 36 -11.14 -11.41 -24.43
C ALA A 36 -10.91 -11.36 -25.95
N THR A 37 -11.63 -12.20 -26.69
CA THR A 37 -11.68 -12.24 -28.15
C THR A 37 -13.12 -12.05 -28.64
N GLU A 38 -13.40 -12.32 -29.92
CA GLU A 38 -14.78 -12.28 -30.45
C GLU A 38 -15.65 -13.42 -29.91
N ASP A 39 -15.05 -14.49 -29.39
CA ASP A 39 -15.73 -15.64 -28.81
C ASP A 39 -15.36 -15.82 -27.33
N PRO A 40 -16.31 -15.62 -26.39
CA PRO A 40 -16.09 -15.85 -24.96
C PRO A 40 -15.61 -17.27 -24.64
N LEU A 41 -16.06 -18.27 -25.40
CA LEU A 41 -15.74 -19.68 -25.15
C LEU A 41 -14.29 -20.03 -25.50
N LYS A 42 -13.60 -19.16 -26.25
CA LYS A 42 -12.19 -19.32 -26.66
C LYS A 42 -11.22 -18.49 -25.84
N SER A 43 -11.71 -17.67 -24.91
CA SER A 43 -10.89 -16.75 -24.12
C SER A 43 -10.40 -17.44 -22.85
N SER A 44 -9.08 -17.52 -22.65
CA SER A 44 -8.55 -18.07 -21.40
C SER A 44 -8.75 -17.08 -20.24
N PRO A 45 -8.85 -17.54 -18.99
CA PRO A 45 -8.91 -16.66 -17.82
C PRO A 45 -7.71 -15.69 -17.72
N ASP A 46 -6.52 -16.09 -18.18
CA ASP A 46 -5.33 -15.24 -18.23
C ASP A 46 -5.48 -14.12 -19.28
N ASP A 47 -5.97 -14.45 -20.49
CA ASP A 47 -6.22 -13.44 -21.52
C ASP A 47 -7.25 -12.40 -21.07
N ILE A 48 -8.31 -12.85 -20.41
CA ILE A 48 -9.35 -11.96 -19.85
C ILE A 48 -8.73 -11.05 -18.78
N SER A 49 -7.92 -11.61 -17.87
CA SER A 49 -7.28 -10.85 -16.78
C SER A 49 -6.27 -9.83 -17.31
N ARG A 50 -5.43 -10.20 -18.29
CA ARG A 50 -4.48 -9.28 -18.92
C ARG A 50 -5.17 -8.16 -19.68
N LEU A 51 -6.22 -8.48 -20.45
CA LEU A 51 -6.99 -7.48 -21.18
C LEU A 51 -7.72 -6.54 -20.22
N ALA A 52 -8.39 -7.09 -19.20
CA ALA A 52 -9.03 -6.28 -18.16
C ALA A 52 -8.01 -5.35 -17.50
N SER A 53 -6.85 -5.87 -17.09
CA SER A 53 -5.81 -5.07 -16.46
C SER A 53 -5.33 -3.93 -17.35
N TRP A 54 -5.20 -4.18 -18.65
CA TRP A 54 -4.85 -3.16 -19.64
C TRP A 54 -5.92 -2.07 -19.75
N ILE A 55 -7.20 -2.45 -19.83
CA ILE A 55 -8.32 -1.51 -19.92
C ILE A 55 -8.41 -0.67 -18.65
N GLU A 56 -8.36 -1.30 -17.47
CA GLU A 56 -8.31 -0.62 -16.17
C GLU A 56 -7.16 0.39 -16.12
N SER A 57 -5.98 -0.01 -16.59
CA SER A 57 -4.82 0.89 -16.68
C SER A 57 -5.03 2.10 -17.59
N LYS A 58 -5.82 1.96 -18.67
CA LYS A 58 -6.19 3.09 -19.53
C LYS A 58 -7.21 4.01 -18.85
N LEU A 59 -8.16 3.44 -18.11
CA LEU A 59 -9.10 4.21 -17.30
C LEU A 59 -8.39 5.03 -16.23
N VAL A 60 -7.36 4.48 -15.57
CA VAL A 60 -6.53 5.23 -14.62
C VAL A 60 -6.00 6.52 -15.25
N ILE A 61 -5.40 6.44 -16.44
CA ILE A 61 -4.86 7.63 -17.12
C ILE A 61 -5.98 8.61 -17.45
N CYS A 62 -7.08 8.15 -18.03
CA CYS A 62 -8.19 9.04 -18.39
C CYS A 62 -8.74 9.78 -17.17
N TYR A 63 -8.95 9.09 -16.05
CA TYR A 63 -9.47 9.72 -14.84
C TYR A 63 -8.48 10.65 -14.14
N LEU A 64 -7.17 10.38 -14.23
CA LEU A 64 -6.16 11.34 -13.76
C LEU A 64 -6.19 12.63 -14.58
N GLU A 65 -6.27 12.53 -15.91
CA GLU A 65 -6.35 13.69 -16.82
C GLU A 65 -7.65 14.48 -16.64
N LEU A 66 -8.72 13.81 -16.21
CA LEU A 66 -10.01 14.45 -15.86
C LEU A 66 -10.04 15.03 -14.43
N GLY A 67 -8.93 14.97 -13.67
CA GLY A 67 -8.88 15.47 -12.30
C GLY A 67 -9.68 14.64 -11.29
N GLN A 68 -9.88 13.34 -11.57
CA GLN A 68 -10.65 12.40 -10.74
C GLN A 68 -9.75 11.30 -10.14
N PRO A 69 -8.77 11.64 -9.29
CA PRO A 69 -7.79 10.67 -8.79
C PRO A 69 -8.38 9.59 -7.88
N GLY A 70 -9.52 9.86 -7.22
CA GLY A 70 -10.26 8.84 -6.45
C GLY A 70 -10.77 7.71 -7.34
N LEU A 71 -11.45 8.04 -8.44
CA LEU A 71 -11.90 7.05 -9.43
C LEU A 71 -10.71 6.32 -10.07
N ALA A 72 -9.67 7.07 -10.43
CA ALA A 72 -8.44 6.50 -10.96
C ALA A 72 -7.81 5.48 -9.99
N LEU A 73 -7.83 5.75 -8.68
CA LEU A 73 -7.29 4.86 -7.67
C LEU A 73 -8.04 3.51 -7.63
N HIS A 74 -9.37 3.51 -7.71
CA HIS A 74 -10.16 2.26 -7.79
C HIS A 74 -9.76 1.39 -8.98
N HIS A 75 -9.61 2.00 -10.16
CA HIS A 75 -9.15 1.30 -11.36
C HIS A 75 -7.71 0.80 -11.22
N SER A 76 -6.84 1.54 -10.52
CA SER A 76 -5.45 1.12 -10.32
C SER A 76 -5.34 -0.15 -9.47
N HIS A 77 -6.13 -0.28 -8.40
CA HIS A 77 -6.16 -1.49 -7.59
C HIS A 77 -6.63 -2.70 -8.40
N ARG A 78 -7.70 -2.53 -9.18
CA ARG A 78 -8.24 -3.59 -10.06
C ARG A 78 -7.23 -4.02 -11.12
N SER A 79 -6.53 -3.05 -11.73
CA SER A 79 -5.47 -3.33 -12.70
C SER A 79 -4.35 -4.19 -12.10
N ILE A 80 -3.93 -3.91 -10.86
CA ILE A 80 -2.90 -4.68 -10.15
C ILE A 80 -3.42 -6.06 -9.75
N ILE A 81 -4.64 -6.18 -9.21
CA ILE A 81 -5.22 -7.49 -8.85
C ILE A 81 -5.26 -8.43 -10.07
N GLN A 82 -5.56 -7.89 -11.24
CA GLN A 82 -5.67 -8.67 -12.49
C GLN A 82 -4.31 -8.98 -13.14
N ASN A 83 -3.29 -8.12 -12.95
CA ASN A 83 -1.94 -8.33 -13.48
C ASN A 83 -0.88 -7.75 -12.53
N PRO A 84 -0.60 -8.44 -11.41
CA PRO A 84 0.20 -7.90 -10.32
C PRO A 84 1.67 -7.68 -10.66
N SER A 85 2.21 -8.38 -11.66
CA SER A 85 3.61 -8.24 -12.08
C SER A 85 3.87 -7.04 -13.00
N HIS A 86 2.83 -6.38 -13.50
CA HIS A 86 2.97 -5.29 -14.45
C HIS A 86 3.35 -3.98 -13.75
N PHE A 87 4.66 -3.67 -13.72
CA PHE A 87 5.21 -2.51 -13.00
C PHE A 87 4.55 -1.17 -13.35
N ARG A 88 4.11 -0.96 -14.59
CA ARG A 88 3.43 0.29 -15.00
C ARG A 88 2.09 0.50 -14.29
N SER A 89 1.39 -0.58 -13.91
CA SER A 89 0.17 -0.48 -13.11
C SER A 89 0.46 0.09 -11.72
N HIS A 90 1.59 -0.32 -11.13
CA HIS A 90 2.08 0.22 -9.85
C HIS A 90 2.53 1.68 -9.94
N LEU A 91 3.23 2.08 -11.02
CA LEU A 91 3.57 3.51 -11.24
C LEU A 91 2.33 4.39 -11.39
N ARG A 92 1.30 3.89 -12.08
CA ARG A 92 0.02 4.61 -12.22
C ARG A 92 -0.70 4.73 -10.88
N GLN A 93 -0.69 3.67 -10.07
CA GLN A 93 -1.20 3.75 -8.70
C GLN A 93 -0.43 4.78 -7.86
N ALA A 94 0.89 4.84 -7.98
CA ALA A 94 1.70 5.85 -7.31
C ALA A 94 1.32 7.28 -7.72
N ALA A 95 0.99 7.50 -9.00
CA ALA A 95 0.47 8.78 -9.48
C ALA A 95 -0.90 9.11 -8.86
N CYS A 96 -1.82 8.13 -8.76
CA CYS A 96 -3.10 8.32 -8.06
C CYS A 96 -2.91 8.74 -6.60
N PHE A 97 -2.05 8.03 -5.87
CA PHE A 97 -1.76 8.36 -4.47
C PHE A 97 -1.14 9.75 -4.32
N ARG A 98 -0.20 10.12 -5.20
CA ARG A 98 0.38 11.47 -5.21
C ARG A 98 -0.69 12.55 -5.40
N CYS A 99 -1.60 12.38 -6.36
CA CYS A 99 -2.70 13.32 -6.60
C CYS A 99 -3.71 13.40 -5.44
N LEU A 100 -3.71 12.40 -4.54
CA LEU A 100 -4.52 12.38 -3.32
C LEU A 100 -3.72 12.81 -2.08
N HIS A 101 -2.48 13.31 -2.24
CA HIS A 101 -1.57 13.65 -1.14
C HIS A 101 -1.27 12.48 -0.17
N ARG A 102 -1.38 11.24 -0.66
CA ARG A 102 -1.06 10.00 0.06
C ARG A 102 0.36 9.56 -0.26
N TYR A 103 1.33 10.40 0.11
CA TYR A 103 2.71 10.29 -0.36
C TYR A 103 3.42 9.01 0.10
N SER A 104 3.15 8.52 1.31
CA SER A 104 3.67 7.23 1.78
C SER A 104 3.24 6.08 0.87
N GLU A 105 1.95 5.98 0.54
CA GLU A 105 1.47 4.96 -0.39
C GLU A 105 2.00 5.17 -1.81
N ALA A 106 2.19 6.43 -2.25
CA ALA A 106 2.82 6.72 -3.53
C ALA A 106 4.27 6.21 -3.60
N ALA A 107 5.06 6.45 -2.54
CA ALA A 107 6.43 5.94 -2.43
C ALA A 107 6.46 4.42 -2.49
N ARG A 108 5.59 3.76 -1.72
CA ARG A 108 5.45 2.30 -1.70
C ARG A 108 5.16 1.72 -3.08
N SER A 109 4.13 2.22 -3.76
CA SER A 109 3.74 1.72 -5.08
C SER A 109 4.84 1.91 -6.13
N ALA A 110 5.56 3.03 -6.08
CA ALA A 110 6.68 3.27 -6.99
C ALA A 110 7.90 2.38 -6.66
N MET A 111 8.17 2.11 -5.38
CA MET A 111 9.21 1.17 -4.95
C MET A 111 8.88 -0.27 -5.41
N VAL A 112 7.63 -0.71 -5.28
CA VAL A 112 7.14 -1.99 -5.85
C VAL A 112 7.36 -2.02 -7.36
N ALA A 113 7.01 -0.94 -8.06
CA ALA A 113 7.22 -0.85 -9.50
C ALA A 113 8.70 -0.98 -9.88
N GLN A 114 9.60 -0.34 -9.14
CA GLN A 114 11.05 -0.46 -9.36
C GLN A 114 11.49 -1.93 -9.21
N CYS A 115 11.09 -2.59 -8.12
CA CYS A 115 11.43 -4.00 -7.90
C CYS A 115 10.93 -4.90 -9.03
N LEU A 116 9.67 -4.75 -9.44
CA LEU A 116 9.10 -5.54 -10.55
C LEU A 116 9.78 -5.22 -11.88
N TYR A 117 10.18 -3.97 -12.10
CA TYR A 117 10.93 -3.57 -13.28
C TYR A 117 12.29 -4.26 -13.32
N VAL A 118 13.08 -4.19 -12.24
CA VAL A 118 14.41 -4.83 -12.13
C VAL A 118 14.32 -6.36 -12.25
N LEU A 119 13.27 -6.97 -11.70
CA LEU A 119 13.03 -8.41 -11.81
C LEU A 119 12.61 -8.86 -13.22
N ALA A 120 12.13 -7.95 -14.07
CA ALA A 120 11.83 -8.26 -15.46
C ALA A 120 13.14 -8.30 -16.27
N GLU A 121 13.45 -9.46 -16.85
CA GLU A 121 14.65 -9.66 -17.68
C GLU A 121 14.74 -8.58 -18.78
N GLY A 122 15.83 -7.79 -18.78
CA GLY A 122 16.06 -6.71 -19.76
C GLY A 122 15.78 -5.28 -19.29
N ALA A 123 15.65 -5.02 -17.99
CA ALA A 123 15.51 -3.68 -17.43
C ALA A 123 16.71 -2.77 -17.72
N GLY A 124 16.46 -1.58 -18.29
CA GLY A 124 17.47 -0.55 -18.52
C GLY A 124 17.71 0.28 -17.25
N LEU A 125 18.99 0.49 -16.91
CA LEU A 125 19.41 1.16 -15.68
C LEU A 125 18.77 2.56 -15.52
N ASP A 126 18.75 3.36 -16.58
CA ASP A 126 18.20 4.73 -16.56
C ASP A 126 16.73 4.80 -16.08
N THR A 127 15.90 3.81 -16.45
CA THR A 127 14.50 3.80 -16.02
C THR A 127 14.36 3.40 -14.56
N SER A 128 15.21 2.48 -14.07
CA SER A 128 15.26 2.11 -12.65
C SER A 128 15.62 3.33 -11.79
N ASP A 129 16.64 4.09 -12.21
CA ASP A 129 17.12 5.27 -11.48
C ASP A 129 16.05 6.36 -11.42
N LEU A 130 15.31 6.60 -12.50
CA LEU A 130 14.21 7.56 -12.51
C LEU A 130 13.06 7.14 -11.60
N ILE A 131 12.69 5.85 -11.58
CA ILE A 131 11.67 5.35 -10.64
C ILE A 131 12.17 5.47 -9.22
N GLN A 132 13.47 5.23 -8.99
CA GLN A 132 14.10 5.43 -7.69
C GLN A 132 13.91 6.85 -7.20
N LEU A 133 14.43 7.82 -7.94
CA LEU A 133 14.32 9.24 -7.63
C LEU A 133 12.86 9.65 -7.35
N TYR A 134 11.90 9.08 -8.10
CA TYR A 134 10.48 9.36 -7.89
C TYR A 134 9.99 8.88 -6.52
N TRP A 135 10.20 7.61 -6.13
CA TRP A 135 9.73 7.17 -4.81
C TRP A 135 10.49 7.83 -3.67
N GLN A 136 11.75 8.22 -3.89
CA GLN A 136 12.52 8.99 -2.92
C GLN A 136 11.91 10.36 -2.66
N ALA A 137 11.54 11.07 -3.73
CA ALA A 137 10.82 12.33 -3.63
C ALA A 137 9.48 12.16 -2.90
N MET A 138 8.73 11.08 -3.16
CA MET A 138 7.48 10.81 -2.45
C MET A 138 7.70 10.57 -0.94
N THR A 139 8.76 9.88 -0.54
CA THR A 139 9.12 9.73 0.88
C THR A 139 9.44 11.09 1.53
N GLN A 140 10.13 11.98 0.82
CA GLN A 140 10.43 13.33 1.31
C GLN A 140 9.17 14.20 1.45
N GLU A 141 8.26 14.13 0.48
CA GLU A 141 6.95 14.82 0.55
C GLU A 141 6.12 14.30 1.73
N ALA A 142 6.12 12.97 1.96
CA ALA A 142 5.43 12.36 3.10
C ALA A 142 5.92 12.91 4.44
N LEU A 143 7.24 13.10 4.59
CA LEU A 143 7.82 13.67 5.80
C LEU A 143 7.62 15.19 5.91
N SER A 144 7.71 15.91 4.80
CA SER A 144 7.59 17.37 4.79
C SER A 144 6.19 17.84 5.20
N GLY A 145 5.17 17.04 4.89
CA GLY A 145 3.78 17.31 5.29
C GLY A 145 3.41 16.84 6.70
N GLU A 146 4.28 16.10 7.39
CA GLU A 146 3.96 15.48 8.67
C GLU A 146 4.40 16.34 9.86
N VAL A 147 3.52 16.44 10.87
CA VAL A 147 3.75 17.26 12.07
C VAL A 147 3.73 16.45 13.35
N SER A 148 3.22 15.22 13.30
CA SER A 148 3.02 14.37 14.49
C SER A 148 4.25 13.52 14.83
N PHE A 149 5.08 13.18 13.84
CA PHE A 149 6.30 12.42 14.00
C PHE A 149 7.45 12.95 13.12
N SER A 150 8.67 12.59 13.50
CA SER A 150 9.89 12.77 12.70
C SER A 150 10.63 11.44 12.64
N VAL A 151 11.51 11.27 11.65
CA VAL A 151 12.24 10.02 11.43
C VAL A 151 13.73 10.22 11.28
N LEU A 152 14.49 9.21 11.68
CA LEU A 152 15.92 9.08 11.39
C LEU A 152 16.18 7.70 10.80
N TYR A 153 16.92 7.66 9.71
CA TYR A 153 17.43 6.44 9.13
C TYR A 153 18.86 6.23 9.60
N THR A 154 19.14 5.07 10.18
CA THR A 154 20.48 4.72 10.67
C THR A 154 21.00 3.51 9.91
N PRO A 155 22.11 3.62 9.16
CA PRO A 155 22.72 2.46 8.50
C PRO A 155 23.02 1.36 9.50
N PHE A 156 22.73 0.12 9.12
CA PHE A 156 22.84 -1.03 9.99
C PHE A 156 23.40 -2.24 9.24
N GLU A 157 24.41 -2.87 9.86
CA GLU A 157 24.91 -4.20 9.51
C GLU A 157 24.40 -5.20 10.56
N LYS A 158 24.14 -6.46 10.19
CA LYS A 158 23.41 -7.42 11.03
C LYS A 158 24.02 -7.70 12.42
N GLU A 159 25.25 -7.29 12.67
CA GLU A 159 25.92 -7.45 13.97
C GLU A 159 25.50 -6.32 14.95
N ASP A 160 25.21 -6.70 16.20
CA ASP A 160 24.91 -5.80 17.32
C ASP A 160 23.67 -4.87 17.19
N LYS A 161 22.54 -5.42 16.71
CA LYS A 161 21.24 -4.73 16.55
C LYS A 161 20.79 -3.95 17.78
N THR A 162 20.97 -4.51 18.97
CA THR A 162 20.46 -3.92 20.21
C THR A 162 21.19 -2.64 20.58
N ASP A 163 22.52 -2.63 20.51
CA ASP A 163 23.29 -1.43 20.84
C ASP A 163 23.17 -0.38 19.74
N LYS A 164 23.02 -0.80 18.47
CA LYS A 164 22.66 0.11 17.36
C LYS A 164 21.30 0.77 17.53
N ILE A 165 20.29 0.06 18.02
CA ILE A 165 18.98 0.65 18.35
C ILE A 165 19.11 1.73 19.44
N LYS A 166 19.90 1.47 20.49
CA LYS A 166 20.14 2.46 21.55
C LYS A 166 20.86 3.70 21.02
N GLU A 167 21.89 3.49 20.20
CA GLU A 167 22.65 4.56 19.54
C GLU A 167 21.76 5.41 18.63
N ALA A 168 20.90 4.76 17.82
CA ALA A 168 19.95 5.43 16.93
C ALA A 168 18.93 6.27 17.71
N ASN A 169 18.34 5.71 18.77
CA ASN A 169 17.39 6.43 19.64
C ASN A 169 18.04 7.66 20.30
N LYS A 170 19.29 7.53 20.79
CA LYS A 170 20.04 8.64 21.39
C LYS A 170 20.32 9.73 20.35
N THR A 171 20.85 9.35 19.19
CA THR A 171 21.17 10.26 18.09
C THR A 171 19.92 10.99 17.59
N PHE A 172 18.79 10.29 17.51
CA PHE A 172 17.50 10.89 17.17
C PHE A 172 17.12 11.98 18.17
N ALA A 173 17.18 11.67 19.47
CA ALA A 173 16.78 12.62 20.51
C ALA A 173 17.63 13.90 20.52
N GLU A 174 18.91 13.78 20.17
CA GLU A 174 19.81 14.93 20.02
C GLU A 174 19.48 15.79 18.77
N LYS A 175 19.13 15.15 17.64
CA LYS A 175 18.82 15.85 16.37
C LYS A 175 17.40 16.41 16.30
N HIS A 176 16.44 15.78 16.97
CA HIS A 176 15.02 16.09 16.88
C HIS A 176 14.40 16.29 18.28
N PRO A 177 14.87 17.28 19.07
CA PRO A 177 14.43 17.48 20.45
C PRO A 177 12.91 17.71 20.59
N ASP A 178 12.25 18.22 19.55
CA ASP A 178 10.80 18.44 19.56
C ASP A 178 9.97 17.14 19.51
N PHE A 179 10.57 16.02 19.14
CA PHE A 179 9.89 14.73 18.89
C PHE A 179 10.26 13.64 19.90
N VAL A 180 10.66 14.04 21.11
CA VAL A 180 11.21 13.12 22.13
C VAL A 180 10.19 12.61 23.15
N GLN A 181 8.91 12.98 23.03
CA GLN A 181 7.87 12.51 23.97
C GLN A 181 7.72 10.98 23.94
N HIS A 182 7.97 10.39 22.78
CA HIS A 182 8.18 8.97 22.61
C HIS A 182 9.08 8.72 21.40
N VAL A 183 10.14 7.94 21.57
CA VAL A 183 11.07 7.56 20.51
C VAL A 183 11.22 6.04 20.53
N PHE A 184 11.08 5.40 19.38
CA PHE A 184 11.39 4.00 19.22
C PHE A 184 12.03 3.74 17.86
N THR A 185 12.81 2.66 17.78
CA THR A 185 13.36 2.19 16.51
C THR A 185 12.67 0.89 16.14
N ASP A 186 12.21 0.79 14.89
CA ASP A 186 11.57 -0.42 14.38
C ASP A 186 12.54 -1.61 14.48
N PRO A 187 12.22 -2.63 15.29
CA PRO A 187 13.09 -3.78 15.47
C PRO A 187 13.11 -4.72 14.26
N HIS A 188 12.30 -4.49 13.23
CA HIS A 188 12.17 -5.33 12.03
C HIS A 188 12.87 -4.71 10.81
N GLY A 189 14.11 -4.24 11.02
CA GLY A 189 14.90 -3.30 10.21
C GLY A 189 15.27 -3.67 8.76
N ILE A 190 14.30 -3.96 7.91
CA ILE A 190 14.50 -4.07 6.45
C ILE A 190 13.87 -2.84 5.77
N HIS A 191 14.36 -1.65 6.12
CA HIS A 191 13.92 -0.42 5.48
C HIS A 191 14.85 -0.07 4.31
N LEU A 192 14.25 0.29 3.18
CA LEU A 192 14.93 0.83 2.01
C LEU A 192 14.95 2.35 2.12
N LEU A 193 16.14 2.93 2.01
CA LEU A 193 16.35 4.36 2.16
C LEU A 193 16.17 5.09 0.83
N PRO A 194 15.55 6.28 0.84
CA PRO A 194 15.79 7.24 -0.20
C PRO A 194 17.20 7.84 -0.13
N GLU A 195 18.21 7.16 -0.68
CA GLU A 195 19.57 7.68 -0.64
C GLU A 195 20.05 8.43 -1.87
N ARG A 196 20.75 9.53 -1.55
CA ARG A 196 21.69 10.25 -2.42
C ARG A 196 22.89 9.34 -2.74
N ALA A 197 23.60 9.73 -3.80
CA ALA A 197 24.62 9.05 -4.61
C ALA A 197 25.74 8.20 -3.94
N GLU A 198 25.79 8.00 -2.62
CA GLU A 198 26.93 7.39 -1.91
C GLU A 198 26.63 6.04 -1.23
N SER A 199 25.44 5.46 -1.39
CA SER A 199 25.06 4.24 -0.66
C SER A 199 25.36 2.92 -1.39
N HIS A 200 25.67 1.89 -0.59
CA HIS A 200 25.93 0.54 -1.10
C HIS A 200 24.62 -0.18 -1.48
N PRO A 201 24.60 -1.00 -2.56
CA PRO A 201 23.38 -1.66 -3.07
C PRO A 201 22.63 -2.56 -2.09
N ASP A 202 23.27 -2.99 -1.00
CA ASP A 202 22.72 -3.91 0.01
C ASP A 202 22.60 -3.28 1.42
N GLN A 203 22.78 -1.95 1.56
CA GLN A 203 22.65 -1.29 2.86
C GLN A 203 21.24 -1.47 3.42
N GLN A 204 21.17 -1.89 4.69
CA GLN A 204 19.93 -1.91 5.46
C GLN A 204 19.88 -0.74 6.42
N TYR A 205 18.66 -0.27 6.73
CA TYR A 205 18.45 0.84 7.64
C TYR A 205 17.54 0.46 8.78
N LEU A 206 17.93 0.90 9.97
CA LEU A 206 17.02 1.04 11.09
C LEU A 206 16.23 2.34 10.91
N LEU A 207 14.91 2.26 11.08
CA LEU A 207 14.03 3.41 11.09
C LEU A 207 13.68 3.78 12.53
N THR A 208 14.20 4.91 12.99
CA THR A 208 13.82 5.52 14.27
C THR A 208 12.71 6.52 14.04
N LEU A 209 11.64 6.43 14.83
CA LEU A 209 10.55 7.40 14.83
C LEU A 209 10.48 8.08 16.20
N GLY A 210 10.30 9.40 16.18
CA GLY A 210 9.98 10.18 17.36
C GLY A 210 8.66 10.92 17.19
N PHE A 211 7.93 11.07 18.29
CA PHE A 211 6.59 11.64 18.31
C PHE A 211 6.50 12.83 19.26
N ARG A 212 5.67 13.80 18.90
CA ARG A 212 5.27 14.90 19.81
C ARG A 212 4.22 14.50 20.83
N ASN A 213 3.54 13.39 20.59
CA ASN A 213 2.49 12.86 21.46
C ASN A 213 2.87 11.44 21.88
N LYS A 214 2.95 11.23 23.20
CA LYS A 214 3.43 9.98 23.79
C LYS A 214 2.48 8.81 23.53
N GLU A 215 1.18 9.07 23.56
CA GLU A 215 0.13 8.07 23.37
C GLU A 215 0.14 7.54 21.94
N ILE A 216 0.19 8.43 20.94
CA ILE A 216 0.34 8.08 19.52
C ILE A 216 1.58 7.22 19.32
N GLY A 217 2.74 7.68 19.82
CA GLY A 217 4.00 6.97 19.68
C GLY A 217 3.93 5.55 20.26
N LYS A 218 3.44 5.41 21.50
CA LYS A 218 3.27 4.10 22.15
C LYS A 218 2.34 3.16 21.38
N THR A 219 1.24 3.69 20.82
CA THR A 219 0.32 2.87 20.02
C THR A 219 1.01 2.37 18.75
N VAL A 220 1.74 3.24 18.05
CA VAL A 220 2.50 2.87 16.85
C VAL A 220 3.58 1.84 17.19
N GLU A 221 4.39 2.08 18.24
CA GLU A 221 5.42 1.11 18.70
C GLU A 221 4.79 -0.25 19.00
N THR A 222 3.66 -0.26 19.72
CA THR A 222 2.94 -1.49 20.05
C THR A 222 2.47 -2.22 18.80
N SER A 223 1.98 -1.50 17.79
CA SER A 223 1.54 -2.10 16.52
C SER A 223 2.69 -2.65 15.69
N VAL A 224 3.86 -1.99 15.71
CA VAL A 224 5.04 -2.39 14.94
C VAL A 224 5.76 -3.59 15.56
N THR A 225 5.94 -3.58 16.90
CA THR A 225 6.72 -4.58 17.65
C THR A 225 5.99 -5.92 17.86
N ARG A 226 4.67 -5.96 17.68
CA ARG A 226 3.91 -7.21 17.81
C ARG A 226 4.10 -8.10 16.56
N LYS A 227 4.39 -9.39 16.80
CA LYS A 227 4.60 -10.42 15.75
C LYS A 227 3.40 -10.65 14.84
N LEU A 228 2.20 -10.41 15.35
CA LEU A 228 0.98 -10.23 14.57
C LEU A 228 0.47 -8.85 14.96
N PRO A 229 0.19 -7.94 14.01
CA PRO A 229 -0.43 -6.70 14.39
C PRO A 229 -1.76 -7.11 15.04
N VAL A 230 -1.96 -6.60 16.24
CA VAL A 230 -3.23 -6.67 16.95
C VAL A 230 -3.34 -5.24 17.37
N PHE A 231 -4.35 -4.53 16.84
CA PHE A 231 -4.72 -3.26 17.43
C PHE A 231 -4.82 -3.51 18.93
N PRO A 232 -4.32 -2.65 19.83
CA PRO A 232 -4.59 -2.83 21.24
C PRO A 232 -6.11 -2.82 21.45
N GLY A 233 -6.71 -4.01 21.39
CA GLY A 233 -7.91 -4.39 22.08
C GLY A 233 -7.52 -4.34 23.54
N GLN A 234 -7.49 -3.13 24.08
CA GLN A 234 -7.89 -2.96 25.45
C GLN A 234 -9.19 -3.77 25.58
N LYS A 235 -9.19 -4.75 26.48
CA LYS A 235 -10.45 -5.23 27.08
C LYS A 235 -11.30 -3.98 27.27
N THR A 236 -12.42 -3.90 26.56
CA THR A 236 -13.18 -2.67 26.34
C THR A 236 -13.40 -1.93 27.66
N THR A 237 -12.57 -0.93 27.91
CA THR A 237 -12.93 0.32 28.59
C THR A 237 -13.00 1.46 27.56
N PHE A 238 -13.05 1.10 26.26
CA PHE A 238 -13.19 1.98 25.11
C PHE A 238 -14.14 1.36 24.08
N SER A 239 -15.29 0.89 24.54
CA SER A 239 -16.50 1.07 23.74
C SER A 239 -16.85 2.55 23.93
N PRO A 240 -16.56 3.46 22.98
CA PRO A 240 -17.12 4.80 23.07
C PRO A 240 -18.63 4.60 23.19
N SER A 241 -19.21 5.19 24.23
CA SER A 241 -20.64 5.00 24.49
C SER A 241 -21.49 5.61 23.37
N MET A 242 -20.86 6.45 22.53
CA MET A 242 -21.44 7.29 21.49
C MET A 242 -20.53 7.35 20.25
N GLU A 243 -21.12 7.34 19.04
CA GLU A 243 -20.44 7.43 17.73
C GLU A 243 -19.53 8.69 17.60
N GLU A 244 -19.91 9.78 18.25
CA GLU A 244 -19.22 11.07 18.23
C GLU A 244 -17.83 11.03 18.91
N GLU A 245 -17.67 10.23 19.97
CA GLU A 245 -16.37 10.04 20.64
C GLU A 245 -15.39 9.27 19.75
N ALA A 246 -15.90 8.28 18.99
CA ALA A 246 -15.11 7.48 18.06
C ALA A 246 -14.62 8.33 16.89
N GLU A 247 -15.48 9.20 16.36
CA GLU A 247 -15.13 10.13 15.28
C GLU A 247 -14.11 11.17 15.76
N THR A 248 -14.31 11.74 16.94
CA THR A 248 -13.36 12.69 17.55
C THR A 248 -11.99 12.05 17.75
N PHE A 249 -11.93 10.80 18.21
CA PHE A 249 -10.68 10.04 18.32
C PHE A 249 -10.03 9.83 16.94
N TRP A 250 -10.82 9.43 15.94
CA TRP A 250 -10.31 9.20 14.59
C TRP A 250 -9.66 10.45 14.00
N GLN A 251 -10.33 11.60 14.11
CA GLN A 251 -9.84 12.88 13.58
C GLN A 251 -8.57 13.37 14.28
N ASN A 252 -8.45 13.17 15.59
CA ASN A 252 -7.34 13.72 16.39
C ASN A 252 -6.13 12.78 16.52
N THR A 253 -6.38 11.47 16.56
CA THR A 253 -5.38 10.46 16.94
C THR A 253 -5.29 9.35 15.90
N GLY A 254 -6.42 8.79 15.48
CA GLY A 254 -6.47 7.65 14.56
C GLY A 254 -5.77 7.92 13.23
N LYS A 255 -6.06 9.06 12.58
CA LYS A 255 -5.40 9.46 11.33
C LYS A 255 -3.88 9.58 11.45
N ARG A 256 -3.37 10.09 12.58
CA ARG A 256 -1.93 10.27 12.83
C ARG A 256 -1.23 8.93 13.04
N ILE A 257 -1.84 8.02 13.80
CA ILE A 257 -1.36 6.65 13.94
C ILE A 257 -1.31 5.98 12.56
N MET A 258 -2.38 6.12 11.77
CA MET A 258 -2.43 5.53 10.43
C MET A 258 -1.41 6.14 9.47
N ALA A 259 -1.13 7.45 9.55
CA ALA A 259 -0.07 8.10 8.77
C ALA A 259 1.32 7.53 9.11
N ALA A 260 1.63 7.37 10.40
CA ALA A 260 2.87 6.76 10.85
C ALA A 260 2.99 5.28 10.39
N MET A 261 1.93 4.48 10.55
CA MET A 261 1.89 3.10 10.06
C MET A 261 2.02 3.05 8.53
N ALA A 262 1.39 3.98 7.81
CA ALA A 262 1.50 4.08 6.35
C ALA A 262 2.95 4.34 5.93
N PHE A 263 3.63 5.28 6.61
CA PHE A 263 5.02 5.65 6.39
C PHE A 263 6.01 4.51 6.70
N ILE A 264 5.87 3.85 7.85
CA ILE A 264 6.73 2.71 8.22
C ILE A 264 6.64 1.63 7.14
N GLY A 265 5.43 1.25 6.75
CA GLY A 265 5.25 0.23 5.71
C GLY A 265 5.65 0.69 4.31
N SER A 266 5.66 1.99 4.01
CA SER A 266 6.11 2.48 2.69
C SER A 266 7.61 2.40 2.47
N THR A 267 8.37 2.24 3.54
CA THR A 267 9.83 2.09 3.48
C THR A 267 10.27 0.62 3.37
N LYS A 268 9.35 -0.34 3.24
CA LYS A 268 9.65 -1.77 3.17
C LYS A 268 9.13 -2.43 1.89
N ILE A 269 9.92 -3.34 1.32
CA ILE A 269 9.43 -4.34 0.34
C ILE A 269 9.22 -5.69 1.03
N LYS A 270 10.13 -6.07 1.93
CA LYS A 270 10.08 -7.30 2.72
C LYS A 270 9.98 -6.95 4.20
N ASP A 271 9.25 -7.76 4.96
CA ASP A 271 9.06 -7.55 6.39
C ASP A 271 9.48 -8.83 7.13
N GLU A 272 10.26 -8.69 8.20
CA GLU A 272 10.69 -9.82 9.06
C GLU A 272 9.50 -10.52 9.73
N ARG A 273 8.36 -9.82 9.90
CA ARG A 273 7.11 -10.38 10.44
C ARG A 273 6.41 -11.32 9.45
N GLY A 274 6.80 -11.30 8.18
CA GLY A 274 6.30 -12.17 7.14
C GLY A 274 5.71 -11.42 5.93
N PRO A 275 5.49 -12.13 4.82
CA PRO A 275 5.10 -11.54 3.54
C PRO A 275 3.71 -10.87 3.54
N CYS A 276 2.83 -11.26 4.48
CA CYS A 276 1.48 -10.71 4.59
C CYS A 276 1.35 -9.54 5.59
N ALA A 277 2.43 -9.14 6.28
CA ALA A 277 2.36 -8.17 7.38
C ALA A 277 1.66 -6.86 6.98
N ARG A 278 1.96 -6.34 5.78
CA ARG A 278 1.35 -5.10 5.28
C ARG A 278 -0.13 -5.22 4.98
N ALA A 279 -0.55 -6.33 4.37
CA ALA A 279 -1.96 -6.60 4.14
C ALA A 279 -2.68 -6.68 5.49
N ILE A 280 -2.09 -7.35 6.49
CA ILE A 280 -2.66 -7.45 7.82
C ILE A 280 -2.85 -6.06 8.47
N GLU A 281 -1.91 -5.13 8.30
CA GLU A 281 -2.09 -3.73 8.75
C GLU A 281 -3.27 -3.03 8.06
N GLN A 282 -3.51 -3.30 6.77
CA GLN A 282 -4.66 -2.76 6.04
C GLN A 282 -5.97 -3.41 6.50
N PHE A 283 -5.97 -4.70 6.85
CA PHE A 283 -7.10 -5.38 7.47
C PHE A 283 -7.47 -4.78 8.83
N HIS A 284 -6.47 -4.39 9.64
CA HIS A 284 -6.70 -3.64 10.87
C HIS A 284 -7.37 -2.30 10.59
N HIS A 285 -6.82 -1.53 9.64
CA HIS A 285 -7.37 -0.25 9.25
C HIS A 285 -8.82 -0.37 8.75
N ALA A 286 -9.09 -1.36 7.90
CA ALA A 286 -10.44 -1.62 7.38
C ALA A 286 -11.41 -2.02 8.51
N SER A 287 -10.95 -2.76 9.51
CA SER A 287 -11.77 -3.13 10.67
C SER A 287 -12.14 -1.90 11.51
N LEU A 288 -11.19 -0.98 11.72
CA LEU A 288 -11.45 0.30 12.38
C LEU A 288 -12.44 1.16 11.59
N LEU A 289 -12.27 1.28 10.27
CA LEU A 289 -13.19 2.00 9.40
C LEU A 289 -14.60 1.40 9.42
N SER A 290 -14.71 0.07 9.51
CA SER A 290 -15.99 -0.63 9.69
C SER A 290 -16.69 -0.22 10.97
N HIS A 291 -15.96 -0.12 12.09
CA HIS A 291 -16.51 0.32 13.37
C HIS A 291 -16.96 1.77 13.35
N LEU A 292 -16.30 2.61 12.54
CA LEU A 292 -16.68 4.01 12.30
C LEU A 292 -17.77 4.17 11.23
N GLN A 293 -18.36 3.09 10.73
CA GLN A 293 -19.37 3.09 9.66
C GLN A 293 -18.90 3.72 8.32
N ARG A 294 -17.59 3.73 8.05
CA ARG A 294 -16.97 4.32 6.85
C ARG A 294 -16.81 3.29 5.73
N GLY A 295 -17.94 2.78 5.25
CA GLY A 295 -18.00 1.63 4.32
C GLY A 295 -17.24 1.83 3.00
N GLU A 296 -17.28 3.03 2.41
CA GLU A 296 -16.58 3.32 1.15
C GLU A 296 -15.05 3.27 1.33
N GLU A 297 -14.53 3.85 2.40
CA GLU A 297 -13.10 3.82 2.72
C GLU A 297 -12.64 2.44 3.13
N GLN A 298 -13.46 1.71 3.87
CA GLN A 298 -13.20 0.30 4.19
C GLN A 298 -13.03 -0.53 2.91
N ALA A 299 -13.95 -0.37 1.94
CA ALA A 299 -13.88 -1.07 0.67
C ALA A 299 -12.62 -0.68 -0.14
N LEU A 300 -12.25 0.60 -0.14
CA LEU A 300 -11.03 1.07 -0.79
C LEU A 300 -9.77 0.44 -0.17
N VAL A 301 -9.64 0.48 1.17
CA VAL A 301 -8.51 -0.11 1.89
C VAL A 301 -8.44 -1.62 1.67
N MET A 302 -9.59 -2.30 1.63
CA MET A 302 -9.63 -3.75 1.40
C MET A 302 -9.25 -4.11 -0.05
N THR A 303 -9.64 -3.29 -1.03
CA THR A 303 -9.20 -3.46 -2.42
C THR A 303 -7.69 -3.20 -2.56
N GLN A 304 -7.14 -2.25 -1.79
CA GLN A 304 -5.70 -2.05 -1.69
C GLN A 304 -5.00 -3.27 -1.08
N ALA A 305 -5.57 -3.88 -0.03
CA ALA A 305 -5.03 -5.10 0.58
C ALA A 305 -5.00 -6.28 -0.40
N MET A 306 -6.06 -6.45 -1.20
CA MET A 306 -6.09 -7.43 -2.28
C MET A 306 -4.97 -7.21 -3.30
N ALA A 307 -4.72 -5.96 -3.70
CA ALA A 307 -3.65 -5.63 -4.64
C ALA A 307 -2.25 -5.92 -4.07
N GLU A 308 -2.02 -5.60 -2.79
CA GLU A 308 -0.76 -5.92 -2.10
C GLU A 308 -0.56 -7.43 -2.00
N LEU A 309 -1.57 -8.19 -1.53
CA LEU A 309 -1.52 -9.66 -1.44
C LEU A 309 -1.25 -10.32 -2.80
N ALA A 310 -1.92 -9.86 -3.87
CA ALA A 310 -1.71 -10.38 -5.22
C ALA A 310 -0.28 -10.13 -5.74
N THR A 311 0.40 -9.11 -5.23
CA THR A 311 1.74 -8.71 -5.68
C THR A 311 2.86 -9.46 -4.93
N VAL A 312 2.61 -9.92 -3.69
CA VAL A 312 3.59 -10.60 -2.83
C VAL A 312 4.38 -11.71 -3.55
N PRO A 313 3.76 -12.66 -4.30
CA PRO A 313 4.49 -13.76 -4.95
C PRO A 313 5.49 -13.30 -6.01
N TYR A 314 5.36 -12.06 -6.51
CA TYR A 314 6.23 -11.48 -7.53
C TYR A 314 7.38 -10.68 -6.94
N LEU A 315 7.36 -10.37 -5.64
CA LEU A 315 8.39 -9.58 -4.96
C LEU A 315 9.35 -10.45 -4.14
N GLN A 316 8.90 -11.63 -3.70
CA GLN A 316 9.69 -12.52 -2.85
C GLN A 316 9.23 -13.96 -2.96
N ARG A 317 10.12 -14.88 -2.59
CA ARG A 317 9.76 -16.30 -2.41
C ARG A 317 8.88 -16.43 -1.18
N VAL A 318 7.82 -17.21 -1.31
CA VAL A 318 6.81 -17.42 -0.27
C VAL A 318 6.89 -18.88 0.18
N SER A 319 6.87 -19.12 1.49
CA SER A 319 6.81 -20.50 2.03
C SER A 319 5.44 -21.12 1.80
N GLN A 320 5.29 -22.44 1.93
CA GLN A 320 3.99 -23.09 1.79
C GLN A 320 2.97 -22.62 2.86
N GLU A 321 3.44 -22.26 4.05
CA GLU A 321 2.58 -21.75 5.12
C GLU A 321 2.12 -20.33 4.82
N ASP A 322 3.04 -19.47 4.37
CA ASP A 322 2.73 -18.10 3.97
C ASP A 322 1.79 -18.03 2.76
N ASP A 323 1.94 -18.96 1.82
CA ASP A 323 1.08 -19.05 0.63
C ASP A 323 -0.37 -19.40 1.01
N LYS A 324 -0.54 -20.34 1.95
CA LYS A 324 -1.87 -20.64 2.53
C LYS A 324 -2.47 -19.43 3.23
N LEU A 325 -1.67 -18.70 4.01
CA LEU A 325 -2.11 -17.49 4.71
C LEU A 325 -2.52 -16.40 3.71
N LEU A 326 -1.70 -16.17 2.68
CA LEU A 326 -1.96 -15.22 1.61
C LEU A 326 -3.30 -15.51 0.92
N HIS A 327 -3.52 -16.76 0.50
CA HIS A 327 -4.78 -17.17 -0.14
C HIS A 327 -5.98 -17.00 0.80
N SER A 328 -5.81 -17.31 2.09
CA SER A 328 -6.87 -17.14 3.09
C SER A 328 -7.22 -15.66 3.29
N LEU A 329 -6.22 -14.78 3.39
CA LEU A 329 -6.44 -13.35 3.50
C LEU A 329 -7.08 -12.77 2.24
N MET A 330 -6.71 -13.24 1.04
CA MET A 330 -7.38 -12.82 -0.19
C MET A 330 -8.87 -13.24 -0.20
N ALA A 331 -9.19 -14.44 0.27
CA ALA A 331 -10.57 -14.90 0.41
C ALA A 331 -11.34 -14.02 1.41
N ASP A 332 -10.76 -13.73 2.58
CA ASP A 332 -11.36 -12.86 3.59
C ASP A 332 -11.62 -11.45 3.04
N ALA A 333 -10.67 -10.88 2.29
CA ALA A 333 -10.84 -9.57 1.67
C ALA A 333 -11.97 -9.56 0.64
N MET A 334 -12.06 -10.60 -0.18
CA MET A 334 -13.15 -10.76 -1.16
C MET A 334 -14.51 -10.88 -0.46
N ASP A 335 -14.58 -11.63 0.63
CA ASP A 335 -15.81 -11.78 1.41
C ASP A 335 -16.22 -10.46 2.09
N ILE A 336 -15.26 -9.68 2.61
CA ILE A 336 -15.51 -8.34 3.13
C ILE A 336 -16.07 -7.42 2.04
N LEU A 337 -15.42 -7.38 0.88
CA LEU A 337 -15.85 -6.56 -0.27
C LEU A 337 -17.24 -6.98 -0.79
N SER A 338 -17.59 -8.26 -0.65
CA SER A 338 -18.88 -8.81 -1.05
C SER A 338 -19.97 -8.68 0.03
N GLY A 339 -19.66 -8.10 1.19
CA GLY A 339 -20.59 -7.99 2.33
C GLY A 339 -20.96 -9.34 2.95
N ARG A 340 -20.21 -10.41 2.69
CA ARG A 340 -20.49 -11.75 3.20
C ARG A 340 -20.06 -11.90 4.64
N THR A 341 -20.92 -12.45 5.48
CA THR A 341 -20.62 -12.75 6.89
C THR A 341 -20.17 -14.20 7.02
N GLY A 342 -19.08 -14.46 7.76
CA GLY A 342 -18.55 -15.80 7.95
C GLY A 342 -17.35 -15.84 8.90
N GLU A 343 -16.91 -17.04 9.26
CA GLU A 343 -15.67 -17.22 10.01
C GLU A 343 -14.47 -16.93 9.09
N ARG A 344 -13.73 -15.88 9.41
CA ARG A 344 -12.57 -15.42 8.64
C ARG A 344 -11.27 -15.77 9.37
N VAL A 345 -10.21 -16.05 8.62
CA VAL A 345 -8.87 -16.24 9.21
C VAL A 345 -8.42 -14.96 9.91
N TRP A 346 -8.75 -13.81 9.31
CA TRP A 346 -8.59 -12.49 9.89
C TRP A 346 -9.19 -12.38 11.31
N THR A 347 -10.41 -12.87 11.53
CA THR A 347 -11.05 -12.84 12.85
C THR A 347 -10.30 -13.68 13.89
N LYS A 348 -9.57 -14.73 13.46
CA LYS A 348 -8.70 -15.51 14.35
C LYS A 348 -7.42 -14.75 14.67
N ILE A 349 -6.82 -14.11 13.66
CA ILE A 349 -5.62 -13.29 13.82
C ILE A 349 -5.88 -12.12 14.77
N GLN A 350 -7.05 -11.48 14.69
CA GLN A 350 -7.45 -10.39 15.59
C GLN A 350 -7.59 -10.79 17.07
N LYS A 351 -7.82 -12.09 17.35
CA LYS A 351 -8.07 -12.60 18.72
C LYS A 351 -6.81 -13.02 19.46
N VAL A 352 -5.74 -13.33 18.73
CA VAL A 352 -4.38 -13.56 19.26
C VAL A 352 -3.79 -12.22 19.65
#